data_AF-A0A849K4D5-F1
#
_entry.id   AF-A0A849K4D5-F1
#
_cell.length_a   1.000
_cell.length_b   1.000
_cell.length_c   1.000
_cell.angle_alpha   90.00
_cell.angle_beta   90.00
_cell.angle_gamma   90.00
#
_symmetry.space_group_name_H-M   'P 1'
#
loop_
_entity.id
_entity.type
_entity.pdbx_description
1 polymer ?
#
loop_
_entity_poly.entity_id
_entity_poly.type
_entity_poly.pdbx_seq_one_letter_code
_entity_poly.pdbx_strand_id
1 'polypeptide(L)'
;MTSRSRRLVTAAAVVLVLTLLSACAAGANPALDTAPAGAEDPAGFWYGLWQGMILPVTFVVSLFTDTVSIYEVHNSGNWYDFGYVLGISFVFGGPFGASRARR
;
A
#
# COMPACT_ATOMS: atom_id res chain seq x y z
N MET A 1 -37.65 -21.38 2.65
CA MET A 1 -36.17 -21.58 2.62
C MET A 1 -35.69 -22.05 3.98
N THR A 2 -35.08 -23.23 4.05
CA THR A 2 -34.49 -23.79 5.28
C THR A 2 -33.25 -22.99 5.70
N SER A 3 -32.89 -22.98 6.99
CA SER A 3 -31.68 -22.27 7.48
C SER A 3 -30.40 -22.68 6.74
N ARG A 4 -30.33 -23.95 6.31
CA ARG A 4 -29.24 -24.51 5.48
C ARG A 4 -29.13 -23.83 4.11
N SER A 5 -30.25 -23.59 3.43
CA SER A 5 -30.27 -22.91 2.13
C SER A 5 -29.79 -21.45 2.21
N ARG A 6 -30.16 -20.71 3.26
CA ARG A 6 -29.68 -19.34 3.48
C ARG A 6 -28.16 -19.30 3.71
N ARG A 7 -27.62 -20.24 4.50
CA ARG A 7 -26.18 -20.34 4.78
C ARG A 7 -25.35 -20.60 3.51
N LEU A 8 -25.84 -21.48 2.63
CA LEU A 8 -25.18 -21.78 1.36
C LEU A 8 -25.17 -20.58 0.41
N VAL A 9 -26.29 -19.84 0.32
CA VAL A 9 -26.37 -18.61 -0.48
C VAL A 9 -25.42 -17.54 0.04
N THR A 10 -25.37 -17.32 1.37
CA THR A 10 -24.41 -16.38 1.95
C THR A 10 -22.96 -16.80 1.73
N ALA A 11 -22.63 -18.10 1.87
CA ALA A 11 -21.28 -18.57 1.62
C ALA A 11 -20.87 -18.37 0.14
N ALA A 12 -21.77 -18.69 -0.80
CA ALA A 12 -21.52 -18.47 -2.22
C ALA A 12 -21.36 -16.98 -2.56
N ALA A 13 -22.18 -16.11 -1.96
CA ALA A 13 -22.05 -14.67 -2.12
C ALA A 13 -20.72 -14.13 -1.57
N VAL A 14 -20.29 -14.61 -0.40
CA VAL A 14 -18.98 -14.26 0.19
C VAL A 14 -17.85 -14.71 -0.73
N VAL A 15 -17.87 -15.95 -1.22
CA VAL A 15 -16.85 -16.46 -2.16
C VAL A 15 -16.81 -15.61 -3.43
N LEU A 16 -17.97 -15.31 -4.02
CA LEU A 16 -18.04 -14.46 -5.21
C LEU A 16 -17.44 -13.08 -4.96
N VAL A 17 -17.81 -12.42 -3.85
CA VAL A 17 -17.25 -11.12 -3.48
C VAL A 17 -15.74 -11.19 -3.30
N LEU A 18 -15.22 -12.20 -2.61
CA LEU A 18 -13.78 -12.37 -2.41
C LEU A 18 -13.05 -12.58 -3.74
N THR A 19 -13.60 -13.37 -4.66
CA THR A 19 -12.99 -13.59 -5.98
C THR A 19 -12.96 -12.31 -6.82
N LEU A 20 -14.05 -11.51 -6.81
CA LEU A 20 -14.10 -10.23 -7.51
C LEU A 20 -13.11 -9.21 -6.95
N LEU A 21 -12.98 -9.16 -5.61
CA LEU A 21 -12.00 -8.28 -4.95
C LEU A 21 -10.56 -8.67 -5.30
N SER A 22 -10.25 -9.98 -5.30
CA SER A 22 -8.91 -10.45 -5.68
C SER A 22 -8.55 -10.15 -7.14
N ALA A 23 -9.55 -10.10 -8.05
CA ALA A 23 -9.32 -9.78 -9.46
C ALA A 23 -9.01 -8.30 -9.72
N CYS A 24 -9.30 -7.39 -8.77
CA CYS A 24 -8.96 -5.98 -8.86
C CYS A 24 -7.67 -5.60 -8.09
N ALA A 25 -7.01 -6.56 -7.45
CA ALA A 25 -5.75 -6.31 -6.74
C ALA A 25 -4.61 -6.05 -7.74
N ALA A 26 -3.64 -5.22 -7.33
CA ALA A 26 -2.42 -5.02 -8.10
C ALA A 26 -1.68 -6.35 -8.29
N GLY A 27 -1.05 -6.51 -9.46
CA GLY A 27 -0.23 -7.69 -9.76
C GLY A 27 1.06 -7.73 -8.94
N ALA A 28 1.78 -8.85 -9.02
CA ALA A 28 3.09 -8.98 -8.38
C ALA A 28 4.08 -7.96 -8.94
N ASN A 29 4.95 -7.44 -8.07
CA ASN A 29 6.06 -6.59 -8.48
C ASN A 29 7.17 -7.44 -9.12
N PRO A 30 7.45 -7.30 -10.43
CA PRO A 30 8.49 -8.09 -11.09
C PRO A 30 9.92 -7.73 -10.65
N ALA A 31 10.10 -6.58 -9.99
CA ALA A 31 11.38 -6.10 -9.48
C ALA A 31 11.53 -6.32 -7.95
N LEU A 32 10.65 -7.13 -7.34
CA LEU A 32 10.75 -7.49 -5.92
C LEU A 32 12.11 -8.12 -5.60
N ASP A 33 12.73 -7.70 -4.50
CA ASP A 33 14.04 -8.16 -4.03
C ASP A 33 15.18 -7.99 -5.04
N THR A 34 15.01 -7.12 -6.03
CA THR A 34 16.09 -6.72 -6.95
C THR A 34 16.63 -5.35 -6.55
N ALA A 35 17.93 -5.14 -6.68
CA ALA A 35 18.54 -3.84 -6.39
C ALA A 35 18.40 -2.88 -7.60
N PRO A 36 18.13 -1.58 -7.36
CA PRO A 36 18.13 -0.58 -8.43
C PRO A 36 19.57 -0.30 -8.91
N ALA A 37 19.69 0.32 -10.09
CA ALA A 37 20.99 0.67 -10.64
C ALA A 37 21.78 1.59 -9.68
N GLY A 38 22.97 1.14 -9.27
CA GLY A 38 23.84 1.90 -8.37
C GLY A 38 23.61 1.65 -6.87
N ALA A 39 22.75 0.70 -6.51
CA ALA A 39 22.63 0.20 -5.13
C ALA A 39 22.94 -1.30 -5.06
N GLU A 40 23.38 -1.76 -3.88
CA GLU A 40 23.66 -3.18 -3.64
C GLU A 40 22.40 -3.95 -3.21
N ASP A 41 21.49 -3.27 -2.48
CA ASP A 41 20.30 -3.88 -1.89
C ASP A 41 19.01 -3.16 -2.34
N PRO A 42 17.87 -3.87 -2.38
CA PRO A 42 16.55 -3.25 -2.56
C PRO A 42 16.21 -2.34 -1.37
N ALA A 43 15.27 -1.41 -1.59
CA ALA A 43 14.74 -0.59 -0.52
C ALA A 43 14.00 -1.44 0.54
N GLY A 44 14.52 -1.41 1.77
CA GLY A 44 13.91 -2.06 2.93
C GLY A 44 13.03 -1.15 3.78
N PHE A 45 12.74 -1.56 5.02
CA PHE A 45 11.87 -0.84 5.96
C PHE A 45 12.17 0.66 6.11
N TRP A 46 13.45 1.02 6.31
CA TRP A 46 13.82 2.42 6.55
C TRP A 46 13.60 3.31 5.33
N TYR A 47 13.85 2.78 4.13
CA TYR A 47 13.52 3.48 2.89
C TYR A 47 12.01 3.60 2.72
N GLY A 48 11.25 2.54 3.02
CA GLY A 48 9.79 2.59 3.05
C GLY A 48 9.30 3.71 3.97
N LEU A 49 9.76 3.74 5.22
CA LEU A 49 9.40 4.76 6.21
C LEU A 49 9.67 6.19 5.71
N TRP A 50 10.87 6.42 5.18
CA TRP A 50 11.23 7.72 4.60
C TRP A 50 10.33 8.11 3.42
N GLN A 51 10.16 7.20 2.46
CA GLN A 51 9.37 7.44 1.24
C GLN A 51 7.89 7.68 1.56
N GLY A 52 7.34 6.96 2.53
CA GLY A 52 5.98 7.19 3.04
C GLY A 52 5.81 8.58 3.67
N MET A 53 6.81 9.07 4.43
CA MET A 53 6.77 10.41 5.03
C MET A 53 6.84 11.54 4.00
N ILE A 54 7.50 11.33 2.86
CA ILE A 54 7.60 12.33 1.79
C ILE A 54 6.52 12.18 0.72
N LEU A 55 5.58 11.23 0.88
CA LEU A 55 4.51 10.95 -0.08
C LEU A 55 3.79 12.20 -0.62
N PRO A 56 3.35 13.20 0.19
CA PRO A 56 2.65 14.35 -0.38
C PRO A 56 3.52 15.13 -1.37
N VAL A 57 4.82 15.21 -1.11
CA VAL A 57 5.77 15.91 -1.97
C VAL A 57 6.04 15.09 -3.23
N THR A 58 6.36 13.80 -3.09
CA THR A 58 6.64 12.93 -4.25
C THR A 58 5.41 12.73 -5.13
N PHE A 59 4.21 12.69 -4.54
CA PHE A 59 2.95 12.67 -5.28
C PHE A 59 2.81 13.92 -6.16
N VAL A 60 2.95 15.13 -5.59
CA VAL A 60 2.85 16.37 -6.36
C VAL A 60 3.90 16.42 -7.46
N VAL A 61 5.15 16.06 -7.17
CA VAL A 61 6.23 16.06 -8.17
C VAL A 61 5.95 15.05 -9.30
N SER A 62 5.47 13.85 -8.98
CA SER A 62 5.16 12.80 -9.97
C SER A 62 4.10 13.19 -10.99
N LEU A 63 3.28 14.22 -10.71
CA LEU A 63 2.30 14.76 -11.67
C LEU A 63 2.96 15.55 -12.81
N PHE A 64 4.20 15.97 -12.63
CA PHE A 64 4.93 16.83 -13.57
C PHE A 64 6.19 16.18 -14.15
N THR A 65 6.64 15.05 -13.60
CA THR A 65 7.80 14.31 -14.10
C THR A 65 7.64 12.80 -13.91
N ASP A 66 8.16 12.03 -14.85
CA ASP A 66 8.28 10.57 -14.79
C ASP A 66 9.55 10.09 -14.06
N THR A 67 10.43 11.02 -13.68
CA THR A 67 11.69 10.70 -12.98
C THR A 67 11.53 10.45 -11.48
N VAL A 68 10.36 10.73 -10.90
CA VAL A 68 10.09 10.55 -9.47
C VAL A 68 8.87 9.67 -9.29
N SER A 69 9.07 8.48 -8.74
CA SER A 69 7.99 7.59 -8.33
C SER A 69 7.58 7.86 -6.89
N ILE A 70 6.29 7.70 -6.59
CA ILE A 70 5.79 7.74 -5.21
C ILE A 70 6.19 6.49 -4.41
N TYR A 71 6.53 5.40 -5.09
CA TYR A 71 6.83 4.09 -4.52
C TYR A 71 8.09 3.51 -5.16
N GLU A 72 8.95 2.88 -4.36
CA GLU A 72 10.14 2.21 -4.89
C GLU A 72 9.74 0.90 -5.56
N VAL A 73 10.16 0.75 -6.81
CA VAL A 73 9.93 -0.46 -7.61
C VAL A 73 10.87 -1.57 -7.16
N HIS A 74 12.10 -1.24 -6.77
CA HIS A 74 13.13 -2.16 -6.32
C HIS A 74 13.13 -2.25 -4.78
N ASN A 75 12.15 -2.95 -4.21
CA ASN A 75 11.92 -3.02 -2.75
C ASN A 75 11.91 -4.45 -2.20
N SER A 76 12.02 -4.56 -0.87
CA SER A 76 12.07 -5.84 -0.15
C SER A 76 10.70 -6.38 0.29
N GLY A 77 9.62 -5.96 -0.37
CA GLY A 77 8.23 -6.35 -0.09
C GLY A 77 7.71 -5.88 1.26
N ASN A 78 7.08 -6.79 2.01
CA ASN A 78 6.28 -6.49 3.20
C ASN A 78 6.95 -5.55 4.22
N TRP A 79 8.27 -5.64 4.42
CA TRP A 79 8.96 -4.75 5.36
C TRP A 79 9.07 -3.32 4.85
N TYR A 80 9.34 -3.13 3.56
CA TYR A 80 9.28 -1.84 2.92
C TYR A 80 7.85 -1.29 2.96
N ASP A 81 6.85 -2.10 2.59
CA ASP A 81 5.43 -1.72 2.60
C ASP A 81 4.98 -1.27 3.99
N PHE A 82 5.38 -2.01 5.03
CA PHE A 82 5.08 -1.67 6.42
C PHE A 82 5.70 -0.32 6.82
N GLY A 83 6.96 -0.09 6.46
CA GLY A 83 7.61 1.20 6.65
C GLY A 83 6.86 2.31 5.92
N TYR A 84 6.51 2.10 4.66
CA TYR A 84 5.80 3.07 3.82
C TYR A 84 4.46 3.48 4.41
N VAL A 85 3.62 2.52 4.80
CA VAL A 85 2.33 2.81 5.47
C VAL A 85 2.52 3.54 6.80
N LEU A 86 3.54 3.15 7.60
CA LEU A 86 3.86 3.85 8.84
C LEU A 86 4.28 5.31 8.56
N GLY A 87 5.10 5.54 7.53
CA GLY A 87 5.52 6.88 7.11
C GLY A 87 4.34 7.76 6.70
N ILE A 88 3.41 7.23 5.90
CA ILE A 88 2.16 7.90 5.55
C ILE A 88 1.39 8.29 6.82
N SER A 89 1.30 7.38 7.79
CA SER A 89 0.54 7.63 9.02
C SER A 89 1.11 8.77 9.86
N PHE A 90 2.42 9.05 9.80
CA PHE A 90 3.00 10.21 10.50
C PHE A 90 2.59 11.54 9.89
N VAL A 91 2.41 11.57 8.56
CA VAL A 91 2.02 12.77 7.83
C VAL A 91 0.52 13.01 7.91
N PHE A 92 -0.27 11.96 7.72
CA PHE A 92 -1.73 12.04 7.62
C PHE A 92 -2.49 11.61 8.88
N GLY A 93 -1.80 11.10 9.90
CA GLY A 93 -2.35 10.73 11.21
C GLY A 93 -1.75 11.51 12.39
N GLY A 94 -0.77 12.39 12.13
CA GLY A 94 -0.20 13.35 13.08
C GLY A 94 -1.02 14.64 13.18
N PRO A 95 -0.44 15.82 13.53
CA PRO A 95 -1.19 17.09 13.70
C PRO A 95 -2.02 17.56 12.48
N PHE A 96 -1.82 16.95 11.30
CA PHE A 96 -2.60 17.19 10.08
C PHE A 96 -3.75 16.18 9.85
N GLY A 97 -3.80 15.11 10.65
CA GLY A 97 -4.72 13.99 10.55
C GLY A 97 -5.75 13.98 11.66
N ALA A 98 -6.88 14.66 11.44
CA ALA A 98 -7.99 14.73 12.39
C ALA A 98 -7.57 15.23 13.79
N SER A 99 -7.58 16.55 13.97
CA SER A 99 -7.71 17.12 15.31
C SER A 99 -8.94 16.50 15.97
N ARG A 100 -8.76 15.71 17.03
CA ARG A 100 -9.88 15.22 17.84
C ARG A 100 -10.66 16.46 18.28
N ALA A 101 -11.87 16.63 17.74
CA ALA A 101 -12.81 17.62 18.24
C ALA A 101 -13.07 17.26 19.71
N ARG A 102 -12.37 17.96 20.62
CA ARG A 102 -12.67 17.89 22.05
C ARG A 102 -14.05 18.51 22.19
N ARG A 103 -15.05 17.65 22.41
CA ARG A 103 -16.35 18.07 22.93
C ARG A 103 -16.17 18.57 24.36
#